data_AF-A0A2R5F873-F1
#
_entry.id   AF-A0A2R5F873-F1
#
_cell.length_a   1.000
_cell.length_b   1.000
_cell.length_c   1.000
_cell.angle_alpha   90.00
_cell.angle_beta   90.00
_cell.angle_gamma   90.00
#
_symmetry.space_group_name_H-M   'P 1'
#
loop_
_entity.id
_entity.type
_entity.pdbx_description
1 polymer ?
#
loop_
_entity_poly.entity_id
_entity_poly.type
_entity_poly.pdbx_seq_one_letter_code
_entity_poly.pdbx_strand_id
1 'polypeptide(L)'
;MQKGRQFVMTSTTISTNTQSNEAALETGPVVGYFLGHEIHAWVRVPEGVYVYDGIAPGPRPGMVDMTKLKSDEICISPGLCYKLDPSI
;
A
#
# COMPACT_ATOMS: atom_id res chain seq x y z
N MET A 1 6.20 -42.02 -26.40
CA MET A 1 7.09 -40.84 -26.16
C MET A 1 6.27 -39.62 -26.61
N GLN A 2 5.93 -38.59 -25.85
CA GLN A 2 6.41 -37.94 -24.63
C GLN A 2 5.20 -37.43 -23.83
N LYS A 3 5.38 -37.30 -22.52
CA LYS A 3 4.39 -36.86 -21.53
C LYS A 3 4.06 -35.37 -21.71
N GLY A 4 2.78 -35.04 -21.92
CA GLY A 4 2.28 -33.68 -21.78
C GLY A 4 2.24 -33.29 -20.29
N ARG A 5 3.08 -32.34 -19.88
CA ARG A 5 3.02 -31.71 -18.56
C ARG A 5 1.84 -30.75 -18.55
N GLN A 6 0.79 -31.10 -17.81
CA GLN A 6 -0.31 -30.18 -17.51
C GLN A 6 0.08 -29.38 -16.26
N PHE A 7 0.41 -28.11 -16.45
CA PHE A 7 0.69 -27.19 -15.34
C PHE A 7 -0.63 -26.67 -14.74
N VAL A 8 -0.62 -26.54 -13.42
CA VAL A 8 -1.73 -26.18 -12.53
C VAL A 8 -2.34 -24.83 -12.93
N MET A 9 -3.67 -24.77 -13.11
CA MET A 9 -4.42 -23.52 -13.21
C MET A 9 -4.38 -22.81 -11.85
N THR A 10 -3.56 -21.78 -11.71
CA THR A 10 -3.70 -20.79 -10.63
C THR A 10 -4.72 -19.74 -11.06
N SER A 11 -5.82 -19.64 -10.31
CA SER A 11 -6.81 -18.57 -10.44
C SER A 11 -6.12 -17.21 -10.38
N THR A 12 -5.99 -16.57 -11.54
CA THR A 12 -5.49 -15.21 -11.69
C THR A 12 -6.53 -14.43 -12.44
N THR A 13 -7.24 -13.55 -11.76
CA THR A 13 -7.84 -12.39 -12.40
C THR A 13 -7.83 -11.23 -11.41
N ILE A 14 -6.67 -10.59 -11.29
CA ILE A 14 -6.58 -9.21 -10.82
C ILE A 14 -6.66 -8.36 -12.09
N SER A 15 -7.87 -7.91 -12.41
CA SER A 15 -8.09 -6.91 -13.45
C SER A 15 -8.08 -5.54 -12.80
N THR A 16 -6.93 -4.84 -12.84
CA THR A 16 -6.92 -3.40 -13.05
C THR A 16 -5.63 -2.99 -13.75
N ASN A 17 -5.85 -2.33 -14.87
CA ASN A 17 -4.91 -1.82 -15.85
C ASN A 17 -4.18 -0.61 -15.25
N THR A 18 -2.97 -0.79 -14.71
CA THR A 18 -1.95 0.25 -14.59
C THR A 18 -0.62 -0.45 -14.53
N GLN A 19 0.28 -0.10 -15.45
CA GLN A 19 1.66 -0.59 -15.47
C GLN A 19 2.27 -0.48 -14.06
N SER A 20 2.78 -1.60 -13.57
CA SER A 20 3.58 -1.73 -12.37
C SER A 20 4.81 -0.81 -12.48
N ASN A 21 4.66 0.46 -12.10
CA ASN A 21 5.76 1.18 -11.47
C ASN A 21 5.87 0.61 -10.04
N GLU A 22 6.38 -0.61 -9.92
CA GLU A 22 7.11 -1.02 -8.71
C GLU A 22 8.38 -0.17 -8.64
N ALA A 23 8.25 1.14 -8.48
CA ALA A 23 9.29 1.89 -7.82
C ALA A 23 9.36 1.24 -6.44
N ALA A 24 10.47 0.54 -6.15
CA ALA A 24 10.66 -0.16 -4.89
C ALA A 24 10.30 0.80 -3.75
N LEU A 25 9.16 0.55 -3.11
CA LEU A 25 8.75 1.31 -1.94
C LEU A 25 9.77 0.98 -0.86
N GLU A 26 10.71 1.89 -0.62
CA GLU A 26 11.59 1.76 0.53
C GLU A 26 10.74 2.07 1.77
N THR A 27 10.79 1.18 2.75
CA THR A 27 10.00 1.30 3.96
C THR A 27 10.89 1.38 5.19
N GLY A 28 10.42 2.12 6.17
CA GLY A 28 11.03 2.21 7.49
C GLY A 28 10.78 0.98 8.34
N PRO A 29 11.27 0.99 9.59
CA PRO A 29 11.02 -0.10 10.52
C PRO A 29 9.52 -0.31 10.75
N VAL A 30 9.13 -1.57 10.97
CA VAL A 30 7.77 -1.93 11.37
C VAL A 30 7.52 -1.43 12.79
N VAL A 31 6.46 -0.65 12.97
CA VAL A 31 6.05 -0.07 14.28
C VAL A 31 4.75 -0.66 14.80
N GLY A 32 4.06 -1.49 14.01
CA GLY A 32 2.83 -2.14 14.43
C GLY A 32 2.16 -2.92 13.30
N TYR A 33 0.93 -3.37 13.59
CA TYR A 33 0.10 -4.09 12.64
C TYR A 33 -1.34 -3.58 12.72
N PHE A 34 -2.00 -3.47 11.57
CA PHE A 34 -3.41 -3.11 11.47
C PHE A 34 -4.10 -3.99 10.43
N LEU A 35 -5.18 -4.67 10.86
CA LEU A 35 -5.90 -5.65 10.04
C LEU A 35 -5.00 -6.72 9.39
N GLY A 36 -3.91 -7.09 10.06
CA GLY A 36 -2.94 -8.07 9.56
C GLY A 36 -1.87 -7.50 8.62
N HIS A 37 -1.86 -6.19 8.36
CA HIS A 37 -0.84 -5.51 7.56
C HIS A 37 0.17 -4.77 8.43
N GLU A 38 1.44 -4.78 8.02
CA GLU A 38 2.52 -4.03 8.67
C GLU A 38 2.30 -2.53 8.56
N ILE A 39 2.53 -1.83 9.66
CA ILE A 39 2.63 -0.38 9.69
C ILE A 39 4.12 -0.06 9.74
N HIS A 40 4.63 0.60 8.70
CA HIS A 40 6.00 1.10 8.66
C HIS A 40 6.03 2.51 9.24
N ALA A 41 7.11 2.89 9.93
CA ALA A 41 7.25 4.25 10.48
C ALA A 41 7.21 5.32 9.38
N TRP A 42 7.77 5.00 8.22
CA TRP A 42 7.79 5.85 7.04
C TRP A 42 7.78 5.01 5.77
N VAL A 43 7.37 5.61 4.68
CA VAL A 43 7.42 5.05 3.33
C VAL A 43 8.03 6.10 2.40
N ARG A 44 8.96 5.68 1.55
CA ARG A 44 9.57 6.54 0.54
C ARG A 44 8.99 6.17 -0.82
N VAL A 45 8.37 7.17 -1.45
CA VAL A 45 7.86 7.12 -2.82
C VAL A 45 8.66 8.13 -3.65
N PRO A 46 8.62 8.09 -5.00
CA PRO A 46 9.35 9.03 -5.85
C PRO A 46 9.08 10.51 -5.52
N GLU A 47 7.90 10.82 -4.99
CA GLU A 47 7.46 12.17 -4.61
C GLU A 47 8.04 12.66 -3.28
N GLY A 48 8.53 11.76 -2.41
CA GLY A 48 9.08 12.12 -1.10
C GLY A 48 8.97 11.03 -0.04
N VAL A 49 9.32 11.38 1.20
CA VAL A 49 9.17 10.51 2.37
C VAL A 49 7.90 10.89 3.13
N TYR A 50 7.06 9.90 3.38
CA TYR A 50 5.83 10.07 4.14
C TYR A 50 5.93 9.28 5.44
N VAL A 51 5.59 9.91 6.55
CA VAL A 51 5.66 9.35 7.91
C VAL A 51 4.26 8.93 8.34
N TYR A 52 4.17 7.80 9.03
CA TYR A 52 2.88 7.29 9.50
C TYR A 52 2.20 8.28 10.45
N ASP A 53 0.98 8.68 10.12
CA ASP A 53 0.20 9.66 10.88
C ASP A 53 -1.01 9.02 11.57
N GLY A 54 -1.55 7.93 11.00
CA GLY A 54 -2.64 7.19 11.64
C GLY A 54 -3.46 6.34 10.67
N ILE A 55 -4.71 6.07 11.05
CA ILE A 55 -5.67 5.37 10.21
C ILE A 55 -6.50 6.39 9.44
N ALA A 56 -6.60 6.22 8.13
CA ALA A 56 -7.37 7.08 7.26
C ALA A 56 -8.86 7.09 7.66
N PRO A 57 -9.53 8.24 7.56
CA PRO A 57 -10.95 8.34 7.89
C PRO A 57 -11.78 7.50 6.92
N GLY A 58 -12.73 6.75 7.45
CA GLY A 58 -13.60 5.89 6.64
C GLY A 58 -14.80 5.38 7.42
N PRO A 59 -15.82 4.85 6.72
CA PRO A 59 -17.02 4.33 7.37
C PRO A 59 -16.76 3.04 8.17
N ARG A 60 -15.66 2.34 7.87
CA ARG A 60 -15.24 1.08 8.50
C ARG A 60 -13.71 0.97 8.48
N PRO A 61 -13.10 0.24 9.44
CA PRO A 61 -11.69 -0.15 9.32
C PRO A 61 -11.44 -0.83 7.97
N GLY A 62 -10.34 -0.50 7.28
CA GLY A 62 -10.10 -1.06 5.95
C GLY A 62 -10.53 -0.16 4.80
N MET A 63 -11.48 0.75 5.03
CA MET A 63 -12.05 1.62 4.00
C MET A 63 -11.56 3.05 4.15
N VAL A 64 -11.35 3.71 3.02
CA VAL A 64 -10.81 5.07 2.94
C VAL A 64 -11.82 5.98 2.29
N ASP A 65 -12.19 7.04 2.99
CA ASP A 65 -12.94 8.15 2.42
C ASP A 65 -11.96 9.13 1.77
N MET A 66 -11.70 8.93 0.48
CA MET A 66 -10.73 9.73 -0.30
C MET A 66 -11.05 11.24 -0.29
N THR A 67 -12.30 11.63 0.00
CA THR A 67 -12.70 13.04 0.06
C THR A 67 -12.19 13.76 1.31
N LYS A 68 -11.73 13.02 2.31
CA LYS A 68 -11.23 13.55 3.59
C LYS A 68 -9.70 13.53 3.70
N LEU A 69 -9.01 12.95 2.72
CA LEU A 69 -7.55 12.99 2.66
C LEU A 69 -7.08 14.38 2.27
N LYS A 70 -6.04 14.87 2.95
CA LYS A 70 -5.40 16.13 2.58
C LYS A 70 -4.41 15.92 1.43
N SER A 71 -3.99 17.02 0.80
CA SER A 71 -3.06 16.98 -0.34
C SER A 71 -1.64 16.54 0.04
N ASP A 72 -1.27 16.65 1.32
CA ASP A 72 0.00 16.22 1.88
C ASP A 72 -0.08 14.82 2.52
N GLU A 73 -1.19 14.12 2.32
CA GLU A 73 -1.44 12.79 2.87
C GLU A 73 -1.56 11.75 1.74
N ILE A 74 -0.96 10.59 1.95
CA ILE A 74 -1.20 9.41 1.13
C ILE A 74 -1.86 8.33 1.98
N CYS A 75 -2.65 7.50 1.31
CA CYS A 75 -3.29 6.37 1.95
C CYS A 75 -2.82 5.06 1.31
N ILE A 76 -2.33 4.14 2.14
CA ILE A 76 -1.91 2.80 1.75
C ILE A 76 -2.91 1.79 2.31
N SER A 77 -3.22 0.73 1.56
CA SER A 77 -4.11 -0.33 2.05
C SER A 77 -3.57 -0.97 3.35
N PRO A 78 -4.40 -1.22 4.38
CA PRO A 78 -5.87 -1.18 4.39
C PRO A 78 -6.43 0.12 4.98
N GLY A 79 -5.88 1.28 4.64
CA GLY A 79 -6.29 2.56 5.21
C GLY A 79 -5.28 3.15 6.19
N LEU A 80 -3.99 2.89 5.98
CA LEU A 80 -2.90 3.55 6.69
C LEU A 80 -2.64 4.90 6.05
N CYS A 81 -2.77 5.97 6.82
CA CYS A 81 -2.50 7.33 6.39
C CYS A 81 -1.06 7.70 6.73
N TYR A 82 -0.34 8.23 5.75
CA TYR A 82 0.99 8.78 5.92
C TYR A 82 1.01 10.23 5.45
N LYS A 83 1.75 11.08 6.13
CA LYS A 83 1.87 12.49 5.83
C LYS A 83 3.27 12.82 5.32
N LEU A 84 3.36 13.68 4.30
CA LEU A 84 4.62 14.14 3.76
C LEU A 84 5.44 14.83 4.87
N ASP A 85 6.66 14.35 5.09
CA ASP A 85 7.61 15.02 5.97
C ASP A 85 8.59 15.83 5.09
N PRO A 86 8.47 17.17 5.06
CA PRO A 86 9.37 18.02 4.26
C PRO A 86 10.80 18.08 4.82
N SER A 87 11.06 17.47 5.98
CA SER A 87 12.35 17.51 6.67
C SER A 87 13.31 16.39 6.22
N ILE A 88 12.82 15.40 5.47
CA ILE A 88 13.55 14.18 5.04
C ILE A 88 13.70 14.16 3.52
#